data_AF-A0ABD5FRJ8-F1
#
_entry.id   AF-A0ABD5FRJ8-F1
#
_cell.length_a   1.000
_cell.length_b   1.000
_cell.length_c   1.000
_cell.angle_alpha   90.00
_cell.angle_beta   90.00
_cell.angle_gamma   90.00
#
_symmetry.space_group_name_H-M   'P 1'
#
loop_
_entity.id
_entity.type
_entity.pdbx_description
1 polymer ?
#
loop_
_entity_poly.entity_id
_entity_poly.type
_entity_poly.pdbx_seq_one_letter_code
_entity_poly.pdbx_strand_id
1 'polypeptide(L)'
;FDKADLTRFFEGDTTALVMRINNKHPEASFVTVGNKLSFVYKNRDYWLNISQTGRDGYYKELVAFSLTWELYKEKMPAYTSPKAMTIAEIIKVIDSEGTLEIGINE
;
A
#
# COMPACT_ATOMS: atom_id res chain seq x y z
N PHE A 1 -19.09 1.81 10.05
CA PHE A 1 -18.68 0.98 8.90
C PHE A 1 -19.51 -0.28 8.90
N ASP A 2 -20.00 -0.71 7.74
CA ASP A 2 -20.90 -1.88 7.67
C ASP A 2 -20.14 -3.20 7.50
N LYS A 3 -18.98 -3.16 6.84
CA LYS A 3 -18.03 -4.28 6.80
C LYS A 3 -16.62 -3.77 6.53
N ALA A 4 -15.63 -4.33 7.21
CA ALA A 4 -14.21 -4.06 6.98
C ALA A 4 -13.38 -5.33 7.18
N ASP A 5 -12.55 -5.65 6.20
CA ASP A 5 -11.63 -6.79 6.19
C ASP A 5 -10.19 -6.25 6.03
N LEU A 6 -9.35 -6.48 7.04
CA LEU A 6 -7.94 -6.04 7.09
C LEU A 6 -7.01 -7.25 6.99
N THR A 7 -6.22 -7.31 5.92
CA THR A 7 -5.26 -8.39 5.65
C THR A 7 -3.84 -7.84 5.64
N ARG A 8 -2.94 -8.51 6.36
CA ARG A 8 -1.50 -8.21 6.35
C ARG A 8 -0.76 -9.40 5.75
N PHE A 9 0.18 -9.10 4.86
CA PHE A 9 1.08 -10.08 4.26
C PHE A 9 2.40 -10.06 5.04
N PHE A 10 2.99 -11.22 5.34
CA PHE A 10 4.20 -11.31 6.15
C PHE A 10 5.47 -11.12 5.30
N GLU A 11 6.47 -10.47 5.93
CA GLU A 11 7.63 -9.76 5.38
C GLU A 11 7.28 -8.52 4.53
N GLY A 12 7.46 -7.32 5.12
CA GLY A 12 7.39 -6.03 4.38
C GLY A 12 6.23 -5.07 4.72
N ASP A 13 5.59 -5.20 5.88
CA ASP A 13 4.49 -4.31 6.36
C ASP A 13 3.34 -4.07 5.36
N THR A 14 3.22 -4.94 4.36
CA THR A 14 2.25 -4.79 3.30
C THR A 14 0.86 -5.09 3.83
N THR A 15 0.01 -4.07 3.83
CA THR A 15 -1.34 -4.15 4.37
C THR A 15 -2.35 -3.81 3.29
N ALA A 16 -3.41 -4.62 3.19
CA ALA A 16 -4.57 -4.36 2.36
C ALA A 16 -5.82 -4.22 3.23
N LEU A 17 -6.59 -3.17 2.98
CA LEU A 17 -7.89 -2.95 3.61
C LEU A 17 -8.97 -2.97 2.53
N VAL A 18 -10.00 -3.79 2.73
CA VAL A 18 -11.23 -3.79 1.96
C VAL A 18 -12.37 -3.36 2.88
N MET A 19 -13.11 -2.33 2.50
CA MET A 19 -14.15 -1.75 3.36
C MET A 19 -15.35 -1.29 2.55
N ARG A 20 -16.53 -1.40 3.18
CA ARG A 20 -17.79 -0.87 2.68
C ARG A 20 -18.37 0.17 3.64
N ILE A 21 -18.80 1.30 3.09
CA ILE A 21 -19.40 2.41 3.82
C ILE A 21 -20.76 2.78 3.23
N ASN A 22 -21.76 3.00 4.07
CA ASN A 22 -23.05 3.50 3.63
C ASN A 22 -22.91 4.90 3.01
N ASN A 23 -23.58 5.14 1.88
CA ASN A 23 -23.56 6.42 1.16
C ASN A 23 -24.14 7.59 1.98
N LYS A 24 -24.94 7.30 3.00
CA LYS A 24 -25.46 8.31 3.94
C LYS A 24 -24.42 8.79 4.95
N HIS A 25 -23.31 8.06 5.10
CA HIS A 25 -22.25 8.49 6.00
C HIS A 25 -21.55 9.74 5.43
N PRO A 26 -21.31 10.80 6.22
CA PRO A 26 -20.67 12.03 5.73
C PRO A 26 -19.34 11.77 5.01
N GLU A 27 -18.56 10.82 5.54
CA GLU A 27 -17.24 10.49 5.02
C GLU A 27 -17.26 9.66 3.72
N ALA A 28 -18.42 9.14 3.30
CA ALA A 28 -18.51 8.40 2.04
C ALA A 28 -18.10 9.27 0.85
N SER A 29 -18.29 10.60 0.94
CA SER A 29 -17.83 11.55 -0.08
C SER A 29 -16.31 11.53 -0.28
N PHE A 30 -15.52 11.22 0.75
CA PHE A 30 -14.05 11.18 0.70
C PHE A 30 -13.48 9.83 0.24
N VAL A 31 -14.33 8.82 0.03
CA VAL A 31 -13.92 7.56 -0.58
C VAL A 31 -13.72 7.77 -2.09
N THR A 32 -12.48 8.11 -2.43
CA THR A 32 -12.00 8.45 -3.78
C THR A 32 -10.59 7.88 -3.95
N VAL A 33 -10.28 7.37 -5.14
CA VAL A 33 -8.93 6.88 -5.48
C VAL A 33 -7.90 8.00 -5.30
N GLY A 34 -6.75 7.67 -4.71
CA GLY A 34 -5.66 8.60 -4.41
C GLY A 34 -5.77 9.27 -3.04
N ASN A 35 -6.93 9.25 -2.40
CA ASN A 35 -7.05 9.75 -1.03
C ASN A 35 -6.32 8.83 -0.05
N LYS A 36 -5.74 9.45 0.98
CA LYS A 36 -5.04 8.76 2.06
C LYS A 36 -6.00 8.37 3.16
N LEU A 37 -5.77 7.20 3.75
CA LEU A 37 -6.52 6.67 4.87
C LEU A 37 -5.54 6.36 6.00
N SER A 38 -5.77 6.94 7.17
CA SER A 38 -5.01 6.65 8.38
C SER A 38 -5.92 6.25 9.53
N PHE A 39 -5.53 5.24 10.28
CA PHE A 39 -6.30 4.75 11.43
C PHE A 39 -5.42 3.94 12.37
N VAL A 40 -5.88 3.80 13.62
CA VAL A 40 -5.25 2.94 14.62
C VAL A 40 -6.08 1.68 14.81
N TYR A 41 -5.45 0.52 14.73
CA TYR A 41 -6.10 -0.76 15.03
C TYR A 41 -5.15 -1.68 15.81
N LYS A 42 -5.64 -2.27 16.91
CA LYS A 42 -4.83 -3.12 17.81
C LYS A 42 -3.49 -2.47 18.22
N ASN A 43 -3.54 -1.19 18.60
CA ASN A 43 -2.39 -0.40 19.04
C ASN A 43 -1.27 -0.26 17.98
N ARG A 44 -1.65 -0.25 16.70
CA ARG A 44 -0.77 0.01 15.57
C ARG A 44 -1.39 1.05 14.64
N ASP A 45 -0.55 1.94 14.16
CA ASP A 45 -0.92 2.94 13.16
C ASP A 45 -0.87 2.33 11.76
N TYR A 46 -1.87 2.65 10.95
CA TYR A 46 -1.96 2.25 9.56
C TYR A 46 -2.03 3.49 8.69
N TRP A 47 -1.24 3.49 7.62
CA TRP A 47 -1.22 4.53 6.61
C TRP A 47 -1.34 3.91 5.22
N LEU A 48 -2.49 4.10 4.58
CA LEU A 48 -2.86 3.45 3.33
C LEU A 48 -3.28 4.49 2.29
N ASN A 49 -3.12 4.15 1.01
CA ASN A 49 -3.67 4.90 -0.12
C ASN A 49 -4.85 4.14 -0.73
N ILE A 50 -5.99 4.82 -0.91
CA ILE A 50 -7.16 4.24 -1.61
C ILE A 50 -6.78 4.03 -3.07
N SER A 51 -6.69 2.77 -3.48
CA SER A 51 -6.27 2.38 -4.82
C SER A 51 -7.46 2.08 -5.73
N GLN A 52 -8.58 1.65 -5.18
CA GLN A 52 -9.80 1.36 -5.93
C GLN A 52 -11.03 1.78 -5.12
N THR A 53 -12.08 2.18 -5.84
CA THR A 53 -13.40 2.46 -5.26
C THR A 53 -14.49 1.84 -6.10
N GLY A 54 -15.52 1.31 -5.45
CA GLY A 54 -16.71 0.75 -6.09
C GLY A 54 -17.99 1.39 -5.55
N ARG A 55 -19.10 1.07 -6.20
CA ARG A 55 -20.44 1.39 -5.70
C ARG A 55 -21.28 0.13 -5.78
N ASP A 56 -21.88 -0.25 -4.65
CA ASP A 56 -22.88 -1.31 -4.58
C ASP A 56 -24.12 -0.79 -3.85
N GLY A 57 -25.14 -0.46 -4.64
CA GLY A 57 -26.41 0.10 -4.17
C GLY A 57 -26.22 1.34 -3.30
N TYR A 58 -26.62 1.22 -2.03
CA TYR A 58 -26.52 2.29 -1.02
C TYR A 58 -25.15 2.43 -0.38
N TYR A 59 -24.11 1.81 -0.95
CA TYR A 59 -22.80 1.78 -0.36
C TYR A 59 -21.70 2.12 -1.36
N LYS A 60 -20.63 2.70 -0.83
CA LYS A 60 -19.33 2.80 -1.48
C LYS A 60 -18.42 1.73 -0.94
N GLU A 61 -17.60 1.18 -1.82
CA GLU A 61 -16.57 0.20 -1.49
C GLU A 61 -15.21 0.81 -1.77
N LEU A 62 -14.20 0.42 -0.99
CA LEU A 62 -12.82 0.83 -1.19
C LEU A 62 -11.86 -0.33 -0.99
N VAL A 63 -10.76 -0.27 -1.75
CA VAL A 63 -9.57 -1.08 -1.54
C VAL A 63 -8.40 -0.14 -1.35
N ALA A 64 -7.71 -0.25 -0.21
CA ALA A 64 -6.55 0.57 0.12
C ALA A 64 -5.35 -0.30 0.45
N PHE A 65 -4.17 0.14 0.03
CA PHE A 65 -2.90 -0.56 0.27
C PHE A 65 -1.92 0.34 1.01
N SER A 66 -1.00 -0.26 1.78
CA SER A 66 0.15 0.46 2.32
C SER A 66 1.06 0.96 1.20
N LEU A 67 1.88 1.98 1.51
CA LEU A 67 2.75 2.67 0.54
C LEU A 67 3.69 1.75 -0.24
N THR A 68 4.01 0.56 0.30
CA THR A 68 4.81 -0.48 -0.36
C THR A 68 4.27 -0.89 -1.74
N TRP A 69 2.95 -0.79 -1.96
CA TRP A 69 2.33 -1.12 -3.25
C TRP A 69 2.53 -0.06 -4.33
N GLU A 70 2.78 1.20 -3.96
CA GLU A 70 3.14 2.23 -4.94
C GLU A 70 4.55 2.00 -5.48
N LEU A 71 5.48 1.58 -4.62
CA LEU A 71 6.82 1.15 -5.03
C LEU A 71 6.77 -0.03 -6.03
N TYR A 72 5.88 -1.00 -5.81
CA TYR A 72 5.69 -2.13 -6.74
C TYR A 72 5.21 -1.69 -8.14
N LYS A 73 4.50 -0.57 -8.26
CA LYS A 73 4.03 -0.05 -9.56
C LYS A 73 5.10 0.74 -10.31
N GLU A 74 6.21 1.07 -9.67
CA GLU A 74 7.30 1.79 -10.30
C GLU A 74 7.98 0.91 -11.35
N LYS A 75 7.91 1.34 -12.62
CA LYS A 75 8.56 0.65 -13.72
C LYS A 75 9.96 1.21 -13.90
N MET A 76 10.95 0.43 -13.49
CA MET A 76 12.34 0.72 -13.84
C MET A 76 12.63 0.29 -15.28
N PRO A 77 13.41 1.08 -16.05
CA PRO A 77 13.94 0.61 -17.32
C PRO A 77 14.84 -0.61 -17.11
N ALA A 78 15.03 -1.41 -18.16
CA ALA A 78 15.92 -2.58 -18.10
C ALA A 78 17.33 -2.14 -17.63
N TYR A 79 17.82 -2.78 -16.57
CA TYR A 79 19.14 -2.52 -16.01
C TYR A 79 20.11 -3.64 -16.39
N THR A 80 21.20 -3.28 -17.05
CA THR A 80 22.34 -4.18 -17.30
C THR A 80 23.53 -3.68 -16.49
N SER A 81 24.00 -4.52 -15.57
CA SER A 81 25.14 -4.14 -14.73
C SER A 81 26.44 -4.09 -15.56
N PRO A 82 27.25 -3.02 -15.45
CA PRO A 82 28.51 -2.90 -16.17
C PRO A 82 29.63 -3.77 -15.59
N LYS A 83 29.43 -4.38 -14.41
CA LYS A 83 30.40 -5.22 -13.69
C LYS A 83 29.69 -6.22 -12.77
N ALA A 84 30.42 -7.15 -12.17
CA ALA A 84 29.87 -7.93 -11.06
C ALA A 84 29.54 -6.99 -9.88
N MET A 85 28.29 -7.03 -9.42
CA MET A 85 27.77 -6.22 -8.31
C MET A 85 27.07 -7.12 -7.30
N THR A 86 27.21 -6.79 -6.02
CA THR A 86 26.45 -7.42 -4.93
C THR A 86 24.98 -6.98 -4.94
N ILE A 87 24.10 -7.74 -4.27
CA ILE A 87 22.68 -7.38 -4.14
C ILE A 87 22.51 -5.98 -3.53
N ALA A 88 23.33 -5.64 -2.52
CA ALA A 88 23.30 -4.32 -1.89
C ALA A 88 23.70 -3.19 -2.84
N GLU A 89 24.70 -3.42 -3.70
CA GLU A 89 25.09 -2.43 -4.71
C GLU A 89 24.03 -2.27 -5.81
N ILE A 90 23.33 -3.36 -6.18
CA ILE A 90 22.22 -3.31 -7.13
C ILE A 90 21.04 -2.54 -6.53
N ILE A 91 20.68 -2.79 -5.28
CA ILE A 91 19.60 -2.07 -4.58
C ILE A 91 19.90 -0.58 -4.49
N LYS A 92 21.15 -0.17 -4.23
CA LYS A 92 21.52 1.27 -4.25
C LYS A 92 21.35 1.96 -5.61
N VAL A 93 21.42 1.21 -6.71
CA VAL A 93 21.18 1.77 -8.06
C VAL A 93 19.68 1.91 -8.33
N ILE A 94 18.89 0.94 -7.87
CA ILE A 94 17.44 0.87 -8.07
C ILE A 94 16.70 1.80 -7.11
N ASP A 95 17.12 1.86 -5.85
CA ASP A 95 16.55 2.67 -4.79
C ASP A 95 17.62 3.62 -4.25
N SER A 96 17.94 4.63 -5.06
CA SER A 96 18.92 5.66 -4.69
C SER A 96 18.44 6.55 -3.55
N GLU A 97 17.13 6.58 -3.29
CA GLU A 97 16.50 7.32 -2.19
C GLU A 97 16.64 6.59 -0.85
N GLY A 98 17.03 5.31 -0.84
CA GLY A 98 17.23 4.51 0.37
C GLY A 98 15.92 4.16 1.08
N THR A 99 14.87 3.95 0.30
CA THR A 99 13.53 3.57 0.76
C THR A 99 13.44 2.10 1.20
N LEU A 100 14.35 1.25 0.73
CA LEU A 100 14.39 -0.19 0.95
C LEU A 100 15.45 -0.57 1.98
N GLU A 101 15.06 -1.39 2.95
CA GLU A 101 15.98 -2.05 3.88
C GLU A 101 16.17 -3.53 3.50
N ILE A 102 17.43 -3.98 3.50
CA ILE A 102 17.75 -5.38 3.26
C ILE A 102 17.66 -6.13 4.59
N GLY A 103 16.57 -6.87 4.77
CA GLY A 103 16.47 -7.85 5.83
C GLY A 103 17.41 -9.03 5.55
N ILE A 104 18.24 -9.38 6.54
CA ILE A 104 18.86 -10.70 6.60
C ILE A 104 17.85 -11.62 7.28
N ASN A 105 17.50 -12.75 6.65
CA ASN A 105 16.70 -13.78 7.32
C ASN A 105 17.46 -14.21 8.59
N GLU A 106 16.87 -13.96 9.75
CA GLU A 106 17.29 -14.54 11.03
C GLU A 106 16.89 -16.02 11.11
#